data_AF-A0A0C1L437-F1
#
_entry.id   AF-A0A0C1L437-F1
#
_cell.length_a   1.000
_cell.length_b   1.000
_cell.length_c   1.000
_cell.angle_alpha   90.00
_cell.angle_beta   90.00
_cell.angle_gamma   90.00
#
_symmetry.space_group_name_H-M   'P 1'
#
loop_
_entity.id
_entity.type
_entity.pdbx_description
1 polymer ?
#
loop_
_entity_poly.entity_id
_entity_poly.type
_entity_poly.pdbx_seq_one_letter_code
_entity_poly.pdbx_strand_id
1 'polypeptide(L)' 'MQHKNLPRILQYIKDAEVFNLSKLDHHLAFPKGTLSKAVSGGKSLSDNQISKLTWLFNALGINYQAHAPQH' A
#
# COMPACT_ATOMS: atom_id res chain seq x y z
N MET A 1 -13.22 -17.89 6.67
CA MET A 1 -13.14 -16.42 6.53
C MET A 1 -12.19 -16.14 5.38
N GLN A 2 -12.63 -15.48 4.30
CA GLN A 2 -11.80 -15.31 3.11
C GLN A 2 -10.58 -14.44 3.47
N HIS A 3 -9.38 -15.02 3.43
CA HIS A 3 -8.13 -14.27 3.51
C HIS A 3 -8.07 -13.37 2.27
N LYS A 4 -8.52 -12.11 2.40
CA LYS A 4 -8.25 -11.10 1.38
C LYS A 4 -6.75 -10.85 1.40
N ASN A 5 -6.01 -11.57 0.58
CA ASN A 5 -4.59 -11.30 0.36
C ASN A 5 -4.43 -9.82 0.01
N LEU A 6 -3.73 -9.08 0.86
CA LEU A 6 -3.41 -7.70 0.56
C LEU A 6 -2.55 -7.66 -0.71
N PRO A 7 -2.76 -6.67 -1.60
CA PRO A 7 -1.82 -6.35 -2.66
C PRO A 7 -0.39 -6.27 -2.09
N ARG A 8 0.60 -6.84 -2.78
CA ARG A 8 2.00 -6.90 -2.31
C ARG A 8 2.55 -5.55 -1.85
N ILE A 9 2.22 -4.48 -2.57
CA ILE A 9 2.62 -3.12 -2.21
C ILE A 9 2.05 -2.67 -0.85
N LEU A 10 0.81 -3.05 -0.53
CA LEU A 10 0.20 -2.76 0.76
C LEU A 10 0.75 -3.64 1.88
N GLN A 11 1.08 -4.89 1.57
CA GLN A 11 1.77 -5.79 2.49
C GLN A 11 3.14 -5.22 2.85
N TYR A 12 3.93 -4.80 1.85
CA TYR A 12 5.21 -4.12 2.07
C TYR A 12 5.08 -2.84 2.89
N ILE A 13 4.08 -1.99 2.60
CA ILE A 13 3.84 -0.76 3.38
C ILE A 13 3.52 -1.09 4.85
N LYS A 14 2.75 -2.16 5.07
CA LYS A 14 2.38 -2.64 6.41
C LYS A 14 3.61 -3.17 7.16
N ASP A 15 4.40 -4.03 6.52
CA ASP A 15 5.54 -4.71 7.13
C ASP A 15 6.73 -3.77 7.36
N ALA A 16 6.91 -2.75 6.51
CA ALA A 16 8.02 -1.82 6.63
C ALA A 16 7.91 -0.89 7.85
N GLU A 17 6.69 -0.62 8.37
CA GLU A 17 6.38 0.25 9.52
C GLU A 17 7.03 1.67 9.54
N VAL A 18 7.78 2.05 8.50
CA VAL A 18 8.51 3.33 8.38
C VAL A 18 7.75 4.37 7.56
N PHE A 19 6.69 3.98 6.85
CA PHE A 19 5.96 4.88 5.96
C PHE A 19 4.96 5.74 6.73
N ASN A 20 5.06 7.06 6.56
CA ASN A 20 4.01 7.97 7.02
C ASN A 20 2.81 7.91 6.06
N LEU A 21 1.82 7.08 6.41
CA LEU A 21 0.63 6.84 5.58
C LEU A 21 -0.16 8.12 5.29
N SER A 22 -0.19 9.07 6.22
CA SER A 22 -0.88 10.36 6.01
C SER A 22 -0.18 11.22 4.96
N LYS A 23 1.17 11.22 4.93
CA LYS A 23 1.93 11.90 3.87
C LYS A 23 1.75 11.22 2.52
N LEU A 24 1.71 9.89 2.49
CA LEU A 24 1.44 9.14 1.26
C LEU A 24 0.03 9.41 0.73
N ASP A 25 -0.98 9.38 1.60
CA ASP A 25 -2.36 9.73 1.23
C ASP A 25 -2.40 11.15 0.62
N HIS A 26 -1.71 12.11 1.23
CA HIS A 26 -1.62 13.48 0.70
C HIS A 26 -0.93 13.56 -0.66
N HIS A 27 0.24 12.94 -0.83
CA HIS A 27 0.99 12.97 -2.09
C HIS A 27 0.25 12.29 -3.25
N LEU A 28 -0.51 11.22 -2.96
CA LEU A 28 -1.26 10.48 -3.96
C LEU A 28 -2.66 11.06 -4.21
N ALA A 29 -3.01 12.16 -3.53
CA ALA A 29 -4.34 12.76 -3.50
C ALA A 29 -5.43 11.75 -3.13
N PHE A 30 -5.14 10.88 -2.16
CA PHE A 30 -6.12 9.96 -1.59
C PHE A 30 -6.88 10.63 -0.44
N PRO A 31 -8.12 10.21 -0.17
CA PRO A 31 -8.81 10.61 1.04
C PRO A 31 -8.00 10.23 2.29
N LYS A 32 -7.96 11.10 3.29
CA LYS A 32 -7.20 10.87 4.52
C LYS A 32 -7.57 9.53 5.18
N GLY A 33 -6.57 8.72 5.50
CA GLY A 33 -6.73 7.41 6.13
C GLY A 33 -7.10 6.30 5.15
N THR A 34 -7.00 6.53 3.84
CA THR A 34 -7.25 5.51 2.82
C THR A 34 -6.24 4.39 2.93
N LEU A 35 -4.94 4.72 2.94
CA LEU A 35 -3.89 3.72 3.08
C LEU A 35 -3.95 3.00 4.43
N SER A 36 -4.24 3.72 5.52
CA SER A 36 -4.42 3.12 6.86
C SER A 36 -5.52 2.07 6.88
N LYS A 37 -6.68 2.37 6.28
CA LYS A 37 -7.78 1.41 6.13
C LYS A 37 -7.41 0.25 5.21
N ALA A 38 -6.62 0.51 4.18
CA ALA A 38 -6.20 -0.52 3.23
C ALA A 38 -5.22 -1.53 3.85
N VAL A 39 -4.18 -1.07 4.56
CA VAL A 39 -3.21 -1.96 5.23
C VAL A 39 -3.84 -2.74 6.39
N SER A 40 -4.85 -2.17 7.04
CA SER A 40 -5.61 -2.84 8.10
C SER A 40 -6.66 -3.83 7.58
N GLY A 41 -6.83 -3.95 6.25
CA GLY A 41 -7.83 -4.82 5.63
C GLY A 41 -9.26 -4.29 5.68
N GLY A 42 -9.48 -3.07 6.15
CA GLY A 42 -10.80 -2.46 6.28
C GLY A 42 -11.40 -1.93 4.96
N LYS A 43 -10.57 -1.53 3.99
CA LYS A 43 -11.03 -1.08 2.67
C LYS A 43 -10.03 -1.40 1.58
N SER A 44 -10.45 -2.11 0.54
CA SER A 44 -9.62 -2.35 -0.65
C SER A 44 -9.40 -1.05 -1.44
N LEU A 45 -8.19 -0.89 -1.98
CA LEU A 45 -7.89 0.18 -2.94
C LEU A 45 -8.48 -0.16 -4.31
N SER A 46 -8.91 0.86 -5.06
CA SER A 46 -9.27 0.72 -6.47
C SER A 46 -8.03 0.54 -7.35
N ASP A 47 -8.17 -0.03 -8.55
CA ASP A 47 -7.05 -0.24 -9.49
C ASP A 47 -6.28 1.06 -9.79
N ASN A 48 -6.97 2.18 -9.97
CA ASN A 48 -6.34 3.48 -10.16
C ASN A 48 -5.47 3.90 -8.96
N GLN A 49 -5.90 3.60 -7.73
CA GLN A 49 -5.13 3.89 -6.52
C GLN A 49 -3.90 2.99 -6.43
N ILE A 50 -4.04 1.71 -6.77
CA ILE A 50 -2.93 0.76 -6.83
C ILE A 50 -1.90 1.19 -7.89
N SER A 51 -2.35 1.63 -9.06
CA SER A 51 -1.48 2.14 -10.13
C SER A 51 -0.70 3.39 -9.70
N LYS A 52 -1.36 4.35 -9.04
CA LYS A 52 -0.68 5.55 -8.49
C LYS A 52 0.36 5.21 -7.43
N LEU A 53 0.01 4.29 -6.52
CA LEU A 53 0.91 3.83 -5.46
C LEU A 53 2.14 3.12 -6.06
N THR A 54 1.90 2.24 -7.04
CA THR A 54 2.94 1.54 -7.80
C THR A 54 3.87 2.51 -8.51
N TRP A 55 3.31 3.51 -9.21
CA TRP A 55 4.08 4.53 -9.89
C TRP A 55 4.98 5.31 -8.92
N LEU A 56 4.46 5.72 -7.76
CA LEU A 56 5.25 6.42 -6.75
C LEU A 56 6.41 5.55 -6.23
N PHE A 57 6.14 4.29 -5.94
CA PHE A 57 7.17 3.38 -5.41
C PHE A 57 8.27 3.11 -6.45
N ASN A 58 7.89 2.95 -7.72
CA ASN A 58 8.85 2.85 -8.81
C ASN A 58 9.68 4.15 -8.98
N ALA A 59 9.05 5.32 -8.87
CA ALA A 59 9.73 6.60 -8.95
C ALA A 59 10.74 6.81 -7.80
N LEU A 60 10.47 6.22 -6.63
CA LEU A 60 11.38 6.22 -5.47
C LEU A 60 12.42 5.08 -5.52
N GLY A 61 12.40 4.23 -6.53
CA GLY A 61 13.29 3.06 -6.64
C GLY A 61 13.00 1.96 -5.61
N ILE A 62 11.80 1.94 -5.01
CA ILE A 62 11.42 0.98 -3.98
C ILE A 62 10.96 -0.31 -4.66
N ASN A 63 11.75 -1.38 -4.53
CA ASN A 63 11.38 -2.70 -5.02
C ASN A 63 10.56 -3.49 -3.99
N TYR A 64 9.24 -3.36 -4.06
CA TYR A 64 8.30 -4.11 -3.21
C TYR A 64 7.91 -5.49 -3.78
N GLN A 65 8.39 -5.87 -4.98
CA GLN A 65 8.09 -7.16 -5.62
C GLN A 65 8.83 -8.33 -4.96
N ALA A 66 10.00 -8.06 -4.37
CA ALA A 66 10.82 -9.04 -3.67
C ALA A 66 10.29 -9.37 -2.26
N HIS A 67 9.34 -8.59 -1.74
CA HIS A 67 8.69 -8.86 -0.46
C HIS A 67 7.64 -9.96 -0.64
N ALA A 68 8.10 -11.21 -0.69
CA ALA A 68 7.24 -12.37 -0.56
C ALA A 68 6.88 -12.54 0.92
N PRO A 69 5.60 -12.77 1.28
CA PRO A 69 5.27 -13.20 2.63
C PRO A 69 6.04 -14.49 2.90
N GLN A 70 6.98 -14.44 3.85
CA GLN A 70 7.58 -15.67 4.36
C GLN A 70 6.48 -16.38 5.15
N HIS A 71 6.10 -17.55 4.63
CA HIS A 71 5.03 -18.41 5.14
C HIS A 71 5.30 -18.89 6.56
#